data_AF-A0AAN9TYL5-F1
#
_entry.id   AF-A0AAN9TYL5-F1
#
_cell.length_a   1.000
_cell.length_b   1.000
_cell.length_c   1.000
_cell.angle_alpha   90.00
_cell.angle_beta   90.00
_cell.angle_gamma   90.00
#
_symmetry.space_group_name_H-M   'P 1'
#
loop_
_entity.id
_entity.type
_entity.pdbx_description
1 polymer ?
#
loop_
_entity_poly.entity_id
_entity_poly.type
_entity_poly.pdbx_seq_one_letter_code
_entity_poly.pdbx_strand_id
1 'polypeptide(L)'
;MLSLYKMRADGDYEVTLMTKATVYCTGLVVWQPPTIYKSSCSIDVEYFPYDVQTCVLKLGSWTYDGFKVNASIVSGGDWRYRVESSRDVANTRTISYEITRAHFSDLTERLR
;
A
#
# COMPACT_ATOMS: atom_id res chain seq x y z
N MET A 1 -3.89 3.87 18.36
CA MET A 1 -3.85 2.75 17.38
C MET A 1 -3.52 3.35 16.03
N LEU A 2 -2.53 2.83 15.29
CA LEU A 2 -2.19 3.33 13.95
C LEU A 2 -3.14 2.66 12.95
N SER A 3 -4.09 3.41 12.41
CA SER A 3 -4.93 2.96 11.30
C SER A 3 -4.30 3.41 9.99
N LEU A 4 -3.87 2.46 9.16
CA LEU A 4 -3.37 2.74 7.83
C LEU A 4 -4.57 2.95 6.90
N TYR A 5 -4.75 4.18 6.42
CA TYR A 5 -5.80 4.47 5.44
C TYR A 5 -5.23 4.46 4.02
N LYS A 6 -6.11 4.12 3.10
CA LYS A 6 -5.84 3.98 1.68
C LYS A 6 -6.76 4.93 0.92
N MET A 7 -6.18 5.86 0.17
CA MET A 7 -6.96 6.95 -0.45
C MET A 7 -7.71 6.58 -1.73
N ARG A 8 -7.51 5.39 -2.31
CA ARG A 8 -8.27 4.94 -3.49
C ARG A 8 -8.55 3.43 -3.49
N ALA A 9 -9.87 3.17 -3.47
CA ALA A 9 -10.72 1.97 -3.58
C ALA A 9 -10.95 1.02 -2.40
N ASP A 10 -12.24 0.66 -2.35
CA ASP A 10 -13.00 -0.27 -1.50
C ASP A 10 -12.77 -0.12 -0.01
N GLY A 11 -13.50 0.83 0.58
CA GLY A 11 -14.34 0.74 1.79
C GLY A 11 -13.95 -0.06 3.04
N ASP A 12 -12.92 -0.90 3.03
CA ASP A 12 -12.48 -1.73 4.13
C ASP A 12 -11.05 -1.33 4.50
N TYR A 13 -10.94 -0.49 5.54
CA TYR A 13 -9.71 0.17 5.95
C TYR A 13 -9.08 -0.47 7.19
N GLU A 14 -9.56 -1.66 7.57
CA GLU A 14 -9.10 -2.33 8.77
C GLU A 14 -8.16 -3.49 8.45
N VAL A 15 -7.09 -3.58 9.22
CA VAL A 15 -6.37 -4.85 9.39
C VAL A 15 -7.37 -5.79 10.06
N THR A 16 -8.03 -6.64 9.27
CA THR A 16 -9.11 -7.54 9.74
C THR A 16 -8.67 -8.52 10.83
N LEU A 17 -7.36 -8.67 11.05
CA LEU A 17 -6.77 -9.42 12.14
C LEU A 17 -5.97 -8.52 13.09
N MET A 18 -6.48 -8.30 14.30
CA MET A 18 -5.67 -7.76 15.39
C MET A 18 -4.55 -8.76 15.73
N THR A 19 -3.32 -8.41 15.39
CA THR A 19 -2.13 -9.22 15.69
C THR A 19 -1.30 -8.61 16.81
N LYS A 20 -0.55 -9.45 17.53
CA LYS A 20 0.34 -9.01 18.61
C LYS A 20 1.53 -8.23 18.06
N ALA A 21 1.96 -7.20 18.79
CA ALA A 21 3.22 -6.51 18.54
C ALA A 21 4.33 -7.11 19.42
N THR A 22 5.57 -7.12 18.91
CA THR A 22 6.76 -7.50 19.67
C THR A 22 7.42 -6.24 20.23
N VAL A 23 7.65 -6.22 21.54
CA VAL A 23 8.28 -5.09 22.24
C VAL A 23 9.66 -5.52 22.72
N TYR A 24 10.68 -4.75 22.36
CA TYR A 24 12.05 -4.96 22.80
C TYR A 24 12.38 -4.06 24.00
N CYS A 25 13.31 -4.49 24.85
CA CYS A 25 13.77 -3.71 26.01
C CYS A 25 14.44 -2.38 25.62
N THR A 26 14.87 -2.24 24.37
CA THR A 26 15.39 -0.99 23.79
C THR A 26 14.33 0.07 23.54
N GLY A 27 13.03 -0.26 23.73
CA GLY A 27 11.90 0.61 23.39
C GLY A 27 11.44 0.47 21.94
N LEU A 28 12.07 -0.41 21.14
CA LEU A 28 11.62 -0.73 19.79
C LEU A 28 10.32 -1.56 19.85
N VAL A 29 9.30 -1.14 19.10
CA VAL A 29 8.05 -1.88 18.93
C VAL A 29 7.92 -2.28 17.46
N VAL A 30 7.83 -3.58 17.20
CA VAL A 30 7.65 -4.14 15.85
C VAL A 30 6.26 -4.72 15.74
N TRP A 31 5.48 -4.22 14.78
CA TRP A 31 4.13 -4.70 14.48
C TRP A 31 3.98 -4.97 12.99
N GLN A 32 3.69 -6.23 12.65
CA GLN A 32 3.66 -6.73 11.27
C GLN A 32 2.42 -7.61 11.05
N PRO A 33 1.23 -7.01 10.89
CA PRO A 33 0.04 -7.78 10.56
C PRO A 33 0.12 -8.35 9.13
N PRO A 34 -0.35 -9.60 8.89
CA PRO A 34 -0.57 -10.07 7.54
C PRO A 34 -1.75 -9.29 6.95
N THR A 35 -1.53 -8.60 5.84
CA THR A 35 -2.53 -7.73 5.23
C THR A 35 -2.39 -7.73 3.72
N ILE A 36 -3.53 -7.70 3.03
CA ILE A 36 -3.62 -7.61 1.57
C ILE A 36 -4.21 -6.25 1.24
N TYR A 37 -3.44 -5.39 0.56
CA TYR A 37 -3.89 -4.07 0.12
C TYR A 37 -4.35 -4.10 -1.34
N LYS A 38 -5.57 -3.65 -1.63
CA LYS A 38 -6.16 -3.72 -2.99
C LYS A 38 -6.33 -2.34 -3.66
N SER A 39 -5.46 -1.88 -4.57
CA SER A 39 -5.63 -0.58 -5.29
C SER A 39 -6.60 -0.60 -6.45
N SER A 40 -7.40 0.46 -6.58
CA SER A 40 -7.96 0.83 -7.88
C SER A 40 -6.92 1.54 -8.71
N CYS A 41 -6.89 1.17 -9.98
CA CYS A 41 -5.97 1.68 -10.97
C CYS A 41 -6.77 1.99 -12.23
N SER A 42 -6.43 3.09 -12.91
CA SER A 42 -6.99 3.40 -14.22
C SER A 42 -6.28 2.54 -15.27
N ILE A 43 -7.04 1.97 -16.19
CA ILE A 43 -6.53 1.04 -17.21
C ILE A 43 -6.66 1.72 -18.57
N ASP A 44 -5.55 1.75 -19.32
CA ASP A 44 -5.54 2.14 -20.72
C ASP A 44 -5.46 0.90 -21.63
N VAL A 45 -6.41 0.75 -22.56
CA VAL A 45 -6.55 -0.47 -23.39
C VAL A 45 -6.02 -0.30 -24.82
N GLU A 46 -5.25 0.76 -25.10
CA GLU A 46 -4.76 1.06 -26.45
C GLU A 46 -3.90 -0.07 -27.08
N TYR A 47 -3.05 -0.73 -26.30
CA TYR A 47 -2.07 -1.73 -26.78
C TYR A 47 -2.32 -3.15 -26.25
N PHE A 48 -3.58 -3.48 -25.98
CA PHE A 48 -3.95 -4.80 -25.48
C PHE A 48 -3.43 -5.93 -26.39
N PRO A 49 -2.86 -7.04 -25.85
CA PRO A 49 -2.80 -7.48 -24.44
C PRO A 49 -1.45 -7.23 -23.73
N TYR A 50 -0.51 -6.50 -24.37
CA TYR A 50 0.85 -6.26 -23.84
C TYR A 50 1.00 -4.89 -23.20
N ASP A 51 -0.11 -4.29 -22.79
CA ASP A 51 -0.17 -3.01 -22.13
C ASP A 51 0.51 -3.06 -20.74
N VAL A 52 1.30 -2.02 -20.45
CA VAL A 52 1.91 -1.78 -19.15
C VAL A 52 1.09 -0.73 -18.43
N GLN A 53 0.61 -1.06 -17.24
CA GLN A 53 -0.20 -0.17 -16.42
C GLN A 53 0.60 0.32 -15.22
N THR A 54 0.52 1.63 -14.95
CA THR A 54 1.13 2.23 -13.76
C THR A 54 0.06 2.43 -12.69
N CYS A 55 0.17 1.68 -11.60
CA CYS A 55 -0.79 1.71 -10.50
C CYS A 55 -0.20 2.36 -9.26
N VAL A 56 -1.07 2.99 -8.47
CA VAL A 56 -0.68 3.85 -7.36
C VAL A 56 -1.39 3.41 -6.08
N LEU A 57 -0.60 3.11 -5.06
CA LEU A 57 -1.06 2.84 -3.70
C LEU A 57 -0.62 3.97 -2.78
N LYS A 58 -1.58 4.65 -2.15
CA LYS A 58 -1.32 5.70 -1.15
C LYS A 58 -1.55 5.15 0.25
N LEU A 59 -0.52 5.23 1.10
CA LEU A 59 -0.56 4.78 2.50
C LEU A 59 -0.33 5.98 3.42
N GLY A 60 -1.12 6.10 4.48
CA GLY A 60 -0.94 7.13 5.49
C GLY A 60 -1.58 6.75 6.82
N SER A 61 -1.33 7.57 7.84
CA SER A 61 -1.97 7.46 9.16
C SER A 61 -3.31 8.19 9.17
N TRP A 62 -4.39 7.50 9.53
CA TRP A 62 -5.73 8.12 9.56
C TRP A 62 -5.87 9.15 10.68
N THR A 63 -5.26 8.87 11.83
CA THR A 63 -5.49 9.59 13.09
C THR A 63 -4.42 10.64 13.39
N TYR A 64 -3.24 10.54 12.77
CA TYR A 64 -2.10 11.42 13.05
C TYR A 64 -1.59 12.07 11.77
N ASP A 65 -1.41 13.39 11.84
CA ASP A 65 -0.77 14.18 10.81
C ASP A 65 0.75 13.93 10.72
N GLY A 66 1.36 14.49 9.69
CA GLY A 66 2.80 14.37 9.41
C GLY A 66 3.75 15.02 10.39
N PHE A 67 3.26 15.87 11.29
CA PHE A 67 4.09 16.48 12.33
C PHE A 67 4.17 15.60 13.57
N LYS A 68 3.20 14.69 13.76
CA LYS A 68 3.13 13.76 14.89
C LYS A 68 3.70 12.38 14.57
N VAL A 69 3.52 11.90 13.35
CA VAL A 69 4.00 10.58 12.92
C VAL A 69 4.67 10.72 11.56
N ASN A 70 5.88 10.21 11.40
CA ASN A 70 6.55 10.12 10.10
C ASN A 70 6.49 8.68 9.59
N ALA A 71 5.83 8.47 8.45
CA ALA A 71 5.80 7.16 7.80
C ALA A 71 6.98 7.02 6.84
N SER A 72 7.71 5.90 6.93
CA SER A 72 8.75 5.54 5.98
C SER A 72 8.50 4.13 5.45
N ILE A 73 8.74 3.94 4.15
CA ILE A 73 8.65 2.62 3.51
C ILE A 73 10.02 1.97 3.63
N VAL A 74 10.06 0.77 4.19
CA VAL A 74 11.29 -0.02 4.31
C VAL A 74 11.21 -1.15 3.27
N SER A 75 12.14 -1.15 2.31
CA SER A 75 12.26 -2.21 1.29
C SER A 75 12.74 -3.51 1.94
N GLY A 76 11.96 -4.58 1.80
CA GLY A 76 12.33 -5.92 2.26
C GLY A 76 12.57 -6.96 1.15
N GLY A 77 12.60 -6.58 -0.13
CA GLY A 77 12.77 -7.52 -1.25
C GLY A 77 12.87 -6.86 -2.63
N ASP A 78 13.14 -7.66 -3.67
CA ASP A 78 13.31 -7.25 -5.07
C ASP A 78 11.95 -6.97 -5.76
N TRP A 79 11.34 -5.83 -5.43
CA TRP A 79 10.16 -5.32 -6.12
C TRP A 79 10.50 -3.97 -6.77
N ARG A 80 10.18 -3.80 -8.06
CA ARG A 80 10.32 -2.52 -8.75
C ARG A 80 9.13 -1.62 -8.43
N TYR A 81 9.19 -0.95 -7.28
CA TYR A 81 8.28 0.14 -6.94
C TYR A 81 9.02 1.48 -6.92
N ARG A 82 8.36 2.54 -7.37
CA ARG A 82 8.83 3.92 -7.21
C ARG A 82 8.10 4.52 -6.01
N VAL A 83 8.87 4.95 -5.01
CA VAL A 83 8.31 5.69 -3.87
C VAL A 83 8.30 7.16 -4.22
N GLU A 84 7.13 7.79 -4.16
CA GLU A 84 6.98 9.21 -4.36
C GLU A 84 6.39 9.89 -3.11
N SER A 85 6.97 11.04 -2.77
CA SER A 85 6.47 11.90 -1.71
C SER A 85 5.41 12.83 -2.29
N SER A 86 4.14 12.43 -2.30
CA SER A 86 3.06 13.30 -2.77
C SER A 86 2.78 14.41 -1.74
N ARG A 87 2.71 15.67 -2.18
CA ARG A 87 2.28 16.81 -1.36
C ARG A 87 0.77 16.85 -1.10
N ASP A 88 0.02 15.93 -1.69
CA ASP A 88 -1.42 15.80 -1.51
C ASP A 88 -1.69 14.96 -0.25
N VAL A 89 -2.12 15.64 0.82
CA VAL A 89 -2.37 15.15 2.19
C VAL A 89 -1.10 14.92 3.02
N ALA A 90 -0.99 15.70 4.12
CA ALA A 90 0.15 15.70 5.02
C ALA A 90 0.54 14.26 5.42
N ASN A 91 1.72 13.81 4.99
CA ASN A 91 2.34 12.53 5.35
C ASN A 91 1.69 11.26 4.77
N THR A 92 1.11 11.36 3.58
CA THR A 92 0.84 10.18 2.76
C THR A 92 2.10 9.78 1.99
N ARG A 93 2.43 8.48 1.97
CA ARG A 93 3.45 7.92 1.09
C ARG A 93 2.79 7.24 -0.10
N THR A 94 3.27 7.56 -1.28
CA THR A 94 2.76 7.01 -2.53
C THR A 94 3.72 5.95 -3.05
N ILE A 95 3.20 4.75 -3.28
CA ILE A 95 3.90 3.63 -3.90
C ILE A 95 3.34 3.48 -5.30
N SER A 96 4.18 3.69 -6.30
CA SER A 96 3.85 3.46 -7.69
C SER A 96 4.49 2.17 -8.16
N TYR A 97 3.72 1.30 -8.80
CA TYR A 97 4.17 0.00 -9.29
C TYR A 97 3.60 -0.26 -10.70
N GLU A 98 4.37 -0.97 -11.51
CA GLU A 98 4.00 -1.31 -12.89
C GLU A 98 3.50 -2.76 -12.94
N ILE A 99 2.35 -2.99 -13.59
CA ILE A 99 1.78 -4.32 -13.81
C ILE A 99 1.45 -4.52 -15.30
N THR A 100 1.61 -5.74 -15.78
CA THR A 100 1.06 -6.16 -17.08
C THR A 100 -0.30 -6.82 -16.86
N ARG A 101 -1.23 -6.67 -17.81
CA ARG A 101 -2.61 -7.18 -17.63
C ARG A 101 -2.70 -8.70 -17.48
N ALA A 102 -1.75 -9.46 -18.05
CA ALA A 102 -1.62 -10.91 -17.83
C ALA A 102 -1.40 -11.28 -16.35
N HIS A 103 -0.79 -10.38 -15.57
CA HIS A 103 -0.59 -10.56 -14.13
C HIS A 103 -1.84 -10.14 -13.32
N PHE A 104 -2.64 -9.21 -13.85
CA PHE A 104 -3.86 -8.72 -13.21
C PHE A 104 -5.00 -9.76 -13.22
N SER A 105 -5.16 -10.52 -14.31
CA SER A 105 -6.17 -11.59 -14.39
C SER A 105 -5.90 -12.73 -13.39
N ASP A 106 -4.65 -13.18 -13.26
CA ASP A 106 -4.23 -14.24 -12.32
C ASP A 106 -4.47 -13.85 -10.84
N LEU A 107 -4.20 -12.58 -10.49
CA LEU A 107 -4.47 -12.06 -9.14
C LEU A 107 -5.97 -11.96 -8.81
N THR A 108 -6.83 -11.75 -9.81
CA THR A 108 -8.28 -11.68 -9.60
C THR A 108 -8.88 -13.07 -9.41
N GLU A 109 -8.31 -14.10 -10.07
CA GLU A 109 -8.73 -15.50 -9.94
C GLU A 109 -8.24 -16.16 -8.64
N ARG A 110 -7.06 -15.81 -8.13
CA ARG A 110 -6.55 -16.34 -6.84
C ARG A 110 -7.24 -15.79 -5.59
N LEU A 111 -7.99 -14.70 -5.72
CA LEU A 111 -8.71 -14.05 -4.62
C LEU A 111 -10.20 -14.42 -4.56
N ARG A 112 -10.61 -15.50 -5.24
CA ARG A 112 -11.97 -16.05 -5.21
C ARG A 112 -12.04 -17.37 -4.45
#